data_AF-A0A6I1W3L5-F1
#
_entry.id   AF-A0A6I1W3L5-F1
#
_cell.length_a   1.000
_cell.length_b   1.000
_cell.length_c   1.000
_cell.angle_alpha   90.00
_cell.angle_beta   90.00
_cell.angle_gamma   90.00
#
_symmetry.space_group_name_H-M   'P 1'
#
loop_
_entity.id
_entity.type
_entity.pdbx_description
1 polymer ?
#
loop_
_entity_poly.entity_id
_entity_poly.type
_entity_poly.pdbx_seq_one_letter_code
_entity_poly.pdbx_strand_id
1 'polypeptide(L)' 'MVIYTPPSVAKNIPVIDLLDSFSHDIEKRKAVAWEIHKAARQTGFFYIKNH' A
#
# COMPACT_ATOMS: atom_id res chain seq x y z
N MET A 1 33.80 -9.47 -3.19
CA MET A 1 32.74 -9.19 -4.20
C MET A 1 31.45 -8.97 -3.45
N VAL A 2 30.82 -7.79 -3.59
CA VAL A 2 29.50 -7.53 -3.00
C VAL A 2 28.47 -8.09 -3.97
N ILE A 3 27.66 -9.06 -3.51
CA ILE A 3 26.54 -9.58 -4.29
C ILE A 3 25.48 -8.49 -4.30
N TYR A 4 25.40 -7.73 -5.39
CA TYR A 4 24.39 -6.70 -5.59
C TYR A 4 23.26 -7.26 -6.44
N THR A 5 22.04 -7.11 -5.95
CA THR A 5 20.85 -7.36 -6.77
C THR A 5 20.47 -6.06 -7.44
N PRO A 6 20.49 -5.99 -8.78
CA PRO A 6 20.07 -4.78 -9.48
C PRO A 6 18.59 -4.49 -9.21
N PRO A 7 18.18 -3.20 -9.17
CA PRO A 7 16.79 -2.82 -9.05
C PRO A 7 16.01 -3.45 -10.20
N SER A 8 14.85 -4.01 -9.86
CA SER A 8 13.92 -4.59 -10.82
C SER A 8 12.59 -3.86 -10.79
N VAL A 9 11.88 -3.87 -11.91
CA VAL A 9 10.55 -3.24 -12.01
C VAL A 9 9.57 -3.90 -11.02
N ALA A 10 8.67 -3.09 -10.46
CA ALA A 10 7.60 -3.61 -9.61
C ALA A 10 6.72 -4.58 -10.42
N LYS A 11 6.62 -5.82 -9.96
CA LYS A 11 5.82 -6.87 -10.64
C LYS A 11 4.33 -6.77 -10.33
N ASN A 12 3.96 -6.09 -9.25
CA ASN A 12 2.60 -5.90 -8.81
C ASN A 12 2.48 -4.54 -8.12
N ILE A 13 1.40 -3.81 -8.39
CA ILE A 13 1.05 -2.55 -7.73
C ILE A 13 -0.27 -2.81 -7.00
N PRO A 14 -0.31 -2.75 -5.66
CA PRO A 14 -1.53 -3.04 -4.91
C PRO A 14 -2.60 -1.98 -5.18
N VAL A 15 -3.87 -2.42 -5.17
CA VAL A 15 -5.05 -1.56 -5.24
C VAL A 15 -5.67 -1.51 -3.84
N ILE A 16 -5.72 -0.34 -3.23
CA ILE A 16 -6.26 -0.12 -1.88
C ILE A 16 -7.66 0.49 -2.00
N ASP A 17 -8.61 -0.07 -1.24
CA ASP A 17 -9.96 0.49 -1.12
C ASP A 17 -9.97 1.59 -0.07
N LEU A 18 -10.35 2.81 -0.45
CA LEU A 18 -10.38 3.94 0.47
C LEU A 18 -11.70 4.09 1.22
N LEU A 19 -12.74 3.33 0.85
CA LEU A 19 -14.11 3.50 1.37
C LEU A 19 -14.15 3.57 2.91
N ASP A 20 -13.44 2.65 3.58
CA ASP A 20 -13.43 2.55 5.04
C ASP A 20 -12.65 3.69 5.74
N SER A 21 -11.89 4.50 5.00
CA SER A 21 -11.27 5.73 5.52
C SER A 21 -12.30 6.76 5.96
N PHE A 22 -13.49 6.73 5.36
CA PHE A 22 -14.61 7.61 5.69
C PHE A 22 -15.57 7.01 6.74
N SER A 23 -15.27 5.81 7.24
CA SER A 23 -16.08 5.16 8.28
C SER A 23 -16.00 5.93 9.60
N HIS A 24 -17.06 5.88 10.40
CA HIS A 24 -17.03 6.36 11.79
C HIS A 24 -16.22 5.42 12.72
N ASP A 25 -16.03 4.16 12.33
CA ASP A 25 -15.25 3.17 13.07
C ASP A 25 -13.75 3.41 12.91
N ILE A 26 -13.05 3.58 14.03
CA ILE A 26 -11.60 3.83 14.04
C ILE A 26 -10.79 2.60 13.59
N GLU A 27 -11.25 1.39 13.88
CA GLU A 27 -10.51 0.18 13.51
C GLU A 27 -10.53 -0.04 11.99
N LYS A 28 -11.65 0.31 11.34
CA LYS A 28 -11.73 0.34 9.88
C LYS A 28 -10.77 1.34 9.25
N ARG A 29 -10.70 2.56 9.80
CA ARG A 29 -9.75 3.58 9.32
C ARG A 29 -8.29 3.13 9.51
N LYS A 30 -7.97 2.50 10.66
CA LYS A 30 -6.63 1.94 10.92
C LYS A 30 -6.27 0.82 9.96
N ALA A 31 -7.22 -0.04 9.60
CA ALA A 31 -6.99 -1.11 8.63
C ALA A 31 -6.58 -0.54 7.26
N VAL A 32 -7.29 0.48 6.76
CA VAL A 32 -6.91 1.14 5.50
C VAL A 32 -5.53 1.80 5.60
N ALA A 33 -5.25 2.50 6.71
CA ALA A 33 -3.94 3.11 6.95
C ALA A 33 -2.80 2.07 6.99
N TRP A 34 -3.07 0.87 7.51
CA TRP A 34 -2.12 -0.23 7.55
C TRP A 34 -1.78 -0.77 6.16
N GLU A 35 -2.78 -0.89 5.27
CA GLU A 35 -2.54 -1.27 3.87
C GLU A 35 -1.66 -0.25 3.15
N ILE A 36 -1.92 1.04 3.35
CA ILE A 36 -1.10 2.12 2.78
C ILE A 36 0.33 2.05 3.32
N HIS A 37 0.50 1.82 4.62
CA HIS A 37 1.81 1.67 5.24
C HIS A 37 2.63 0.53 4.61
N LYS A 38 2.01 -0.65 4.42
CA LYS A 38 2.66 -1.79 3.78
C LYS A 38 3.07 -1.49 2.34
N ALA A 39 2.17 -0.90 1.54
CA ALA A 39 2.45 -0.57 0.16
C ALA A 39 3.61 0.44 0.03
N ALA A 40 3.62 1.46 0.88
CA ALA A 40 4.69 2.45 0.92
C ALA A 40 6.07 1.86 1.29
N ARG A 41 6.09 0.82 2.14
CA ARG A 41 7.32 0.12 2.56
C ARG A 41 7.83 -0.92 1.55
N GLN A 42 6.95 -1.44 0.69
CA GLN A 42 7.29 -2.48 -0.27
C GLN A 42 7.66 -1.92 -1.63
N THR A 43 6.68 -1.36 -2.34
CA THR A 43 6.85 -0.86 -3.71
C THR A 43 6.93 0.66 -3.76
N GLY A 44 6.38 1.36 -2.75
CA GLY A 44 6.26 2.81 -2.74
C GLY A 44 5.13 3.35 -3.63
N PHE A 45 4.43 2.47 -4.36
CA PHE A 45 3.36 2.82 -5.30
C PHE A 45 2.15 1.92 -5.07
N PHE A 46 0.96 2.50 -5.20
CA PHE A 46 -0.33 1.82 -5.09
C PHE A 46 -1.41 2.61 -5.84
N TYR A 47 -2.45 1.92 -6.28
CA TYR A 47 -3.68 2.54 -6.79
C TYR A 47 -4.72 2.65 -5.68
N ILE A 48 -5.59 3.64 -5.79
CA ILE A 48 -6.74 3.80 -4.90
C ILE A 48 -8.02 3.58 -5.70
N LYS A 49 -8.98 2.86 -5.11
CA LYS A 49 -10.37 2.81 -5.57
C LYS A 49 -11.30 3.35 -4.48
N ASN A 50 -12.50 3.79 -4.87
CA ASN A 50 -13.50 4.41 -3.98
C ASN A 50 -12.97 5.62 -3.21
N HIS A 51 -12.21 6.48 -3.89
CA HIS A 51 -11.74 7.77 -3.36
C HIS A 51 -12.85 8.83 -3.35
#